data_AF-A0AA51L1D8-F1
#
_entry.id   AF-A0AA51L1D8-F1
#
_cell.length_a   1.000
_cell.length_b   1.000
_cell.length_c   1.000
_cell.angle_alpha   90.00
_cell.angle_beta   90.00
_cell.angle_gamma   90.00
#
_symmetry.space_group_name_H-M   'P 1'
#
loop_
_entity.id
_entity.type
_entity.pdbx_description
1 polymer ?
#
loop_
_entity_poly.entity_id
_entity_poly.type
_entity_poly.pdbx_seq_one_letter_code
_entity_poly.pdbx_strand_id
1 'polypeptide(L)'
;MREITVEELLNKNNPVIIDVRSPIEYKDGAIPGSINIPLFTDDERVEIGIIYKNEGQGAAKWRAMELVSPKLPSLLKEIKKTAKDEIPVIHCWRGGNRSKAVTAFLEFSGLNAKRLVGGYKAYRQGILKEIPELLPDRAVVLHGLTGVGKTEVLKILEDKGYPVLDLEGMAGHRGSIFGTIGLGEATIKKRLIPFYLSGYRN
;
A
#
# COMPACT_ATOMS: atom_id res chain seq x y z
N MET A 1 9.29 22.77 -1.88
CA MET A 1 8.91 21.39 -1.54
C MET A 1 8.62 21.23 -0.07
N ARG A 2 7.33 21.20 0.27
CA ARG A 2 6.87 20.87 1.62
C ARG A 2 6.89 19.35 1.83
N GLU A 3 7.23 18.91 3.02
CA GLU A 3 7.30 17.51 3.40
C GLU A 3 6.34 17.21 4.55
N ILE A 4 6.01 15.94 4.73
CA ILE A 4 5.22 15.44 5.86
C ILE A 4 5.78 14.09 6.31
N THR A 5 5.90 13.87 7.62
CA THR A 5 6.29 12.58 8.19
C THR A 5 5.11 11.62 8.25
N VAL A 6 5.38 10.35 8.57
CA VAL A 6 4.32 9.35 8.76
C VAL A 6 3.44 9.72 9.98
N GLU A 7 4.06 10.14 11.07
CA GLU A 7 3.37 10.55 12.30
C GLU A 7 2.44 11.75 12.06
N GLU A 8 2.93 12.78 11.37
CA GLU A 8 2.12 13.94 10.99
C GLU A 8 0.97 13.57 10.05
N LEU A 9 1.18 12.60 9.16
CA LEU A 9 0.14 12.10 8.26
C LEU A 9 -0.96 11.35 9.03
N LEU A 10 -0.58 10.49 9.99
CA LEU A 10 -1.52 9.73 10.81
C LEU A 10 -2.36 10.62 11.73
N ASN A 11 -1.80 11.74 12.19
CA ASN A 11 -2.50 12.72 13.02
C ASN A 11 -3.40 13.70 12.22
N LYS A 12 -3.46 13.58 10.89
CA LYS A 12 -4.33 14.42 10.05
C LYS A 12 -5.73 13.83 9.93
N ASN A 13 -6.74 14.69 10.07
CA ASN A 13 -8.11 14.32 9.75
C ASN A 13 -8.31 14.26 8.23
N ASN A 14 -8.67 13.07 7.73
CA ASN A 14 -9.05 12.80 6.34
C ASN A 14 -8.13 13.41 5.26
N PRO A 15 -6.81 13.12 5.27
CA PRO A 15 -5.88 13.67 4.28
C PRO A 15 -6.17 13.13 2.87
N VAL A 16 -6.04 13.99 1.85
CA VAL A 16 -6.00 13.52 0.46
C VAL A 16 -4.62 12.95 0.15
N ILE A 17 -4.53 11.64 0.05
CA ILE A 17 -3.26 10.93 -0.20
C ILE A 17 -3.25 10.45 -1.65
N ILE A 18 -2.22 10.84 -2.41
CA ILE A 18 -2.03 10.43 -3.80
C ILE A 18 -0.83 9.49 -3.90
N ASP A 19 -1.09 8.27 -4.37
CA ASP A 19 -0.07 7.28 -4.67
C ASP A 19 0.33 7.35 -6.14
N VAL A 20 1.57 7.76 -6.42
CA VAL A 20 2.10 7.86 -7.80
C VAL A 20 2.88 6.62 -8.25
N ARG A 21 2.79 5.52 -7.49
CA ARG A 21 3.30 4.20 -7.90
C ARG A 21 2.47 3.62 -9.04
N SER A 22 3.00 2.59 -9.69
CA SER A 22 2.25 1.91 -10.76
C SER A 22 1.05 1.14 -10.20
N PRO A 23 0.03 0.82 -11.04
CA PRO A 23 -1.15 0.09 -10.59
C PRO A 23 -0.84 -1.22 -9.87
N ILE A 24 0.13 -2.01 -10.34
CA ILE A 24 0.50 -3.28 -9.68
C ILE A 24 1.06 -3.05 -8.27
N GLU A 25 1.88 -2.01 -8.08
CA GLU A 25 2.43 -1.67 -6.75
C GLU A 25 1.33 -1.23 -5.78
N TYR A 26 0.32 -0.52 -6.29
CA TYR A 26 -0.81 -0.06 -5.49
C TYR A 26 -1.72 -1.23 -5.09
N LYS A 27 -2.00 -2.13 -6.04
CA LYS A 27 -2.77 -3.37 -5.81
C LYS A 27 -2.11 -4.29 -4.80
N ASP A 28 -0.79 -4.41 -4.83
CA ASP A 28 0.00 -5.19 -3.86
C ASP A 28 -0.07 -4.64 -2.43
N GLY A 29 -0.50 -3.39 -2.28
CA GLY A 29 -0.76 -2.76 -0.98
C GLY A 29 -0.53 -1.26 -1.04
N ALA A 30 -1.44 -0.51 -0.41
CA ALA A 30 -1.46 0.94 -0.41
C ALA A 30 -1.74 1.51 0.99
N ILE A 31 -1.56 2.82 1.15
CA ILE A 31 -2.00 3.52 2.34
C ILE A 31 -3.54 3.54 2.31
N PRO A 32 -4.25 3.16 3.38
CA PRO A 32 -5.71 3.20 3.40
C PRO A 32 -6.25 4.58 3.01
N GLY A 33 -7.24 4.59 2.12
CA GLY A 33 -7.86 5.82 1.61
C GLY A 33 -7.02 6.59 0.58
N SER A 34 -5.81 6.13 0.21
CA SER A 34 -5.06 6.79 -0.86
C SER A 34 -5.63 6.49 -2.25
N ILE A 35 -5.44 7.42 -3.16
CA ILE A 35 -5.93 7.35 -4.54
C ILE A 35 -4.73 7.15 -5.46
N ASN A 36 -4.78 6.13 -6.32
CA ASN A 36 -3.70 5.86 -7.26
C ASN A 36 -3.82 6.77 -8.49
N ILE A 37 -2.84 7.65 -8.69
CA ILE A 37 -2.67 8.45 -9.90
C ILE A 37 -1.25 8.18 -10.41
N PRO A 38 -1.05 7.12 -11.21
CA PRO A 38 0.26 6.54 -11.46
C PRO A 38 1.14 7.46 -12.33
N LEU A 39 2.40 7.66 -11.90
CA LEU A 39 3.40 8.32 -12.75
C LEU A 39 3.82 7.43 -13.93
N PHE A 40 3.80 6.11 -13.72
CA PHE A 40 4.14 5.09 -14.72
C PHE A 40 3.07 4.00 -14.75
N THR A 41 2.77 3.50 -15.95
CA THR A 41 2.08 2.22 -16.12
C THR A 41 2.97 1.08 -15.61
N ASP A 42 2.42 -0.13 -15.53
CA ASP A 42 3.21 -1.29 -15.11
C ASP A 42 4.33 -1.63 -16.11
N ASP A 43 4.06 -1.51 -17.41
CA ASP A 43 5.05 -1.74 -18.46
C ASP A 43 6.17 -0.70 -18.43
N GLU A 44 5.81 0.60 -18.34
CA GLU A 44 6.78 1.69 -18.22
C GLU A 44 7.63 1.54 -16.95
N ARG A 45 7.02 1.10 -15.84
CA ARG A 45 7.77 0.81 -14.60
C ARG A 45 8.81 -0.29 -14.83
N VAL A 46 8.43 -1.37 -15.52
CA VAL A 46 9.33 -2.48 -15.81
C VAL A 46 10.47 -2.00 -16.71
N GLU A 47 10.17 -1.25 -17.76
CA GLU A 47 11.15 -0.65 -18.68
C GLU A 47 12.17 0.22 -17.93
N ILE A 48 11.70 1.17 -17.12
CA ILE A 48 12.57 2.05 -16.32
C ILE A 48 13.40 1.25 -15.32
N GLY A 49 12.83 0.18 -14.73
CA GLY A 49 13.54 -0.72 -13.84
C GLY A 49 14.69 -1.45 -14.53
N ILE A 50 14.47 -1.92 -15.76
CA ILE A 50 15.49 -2.59 -16.58
C ILE A 50 16.62 -1.61 -16.94
N ILE A 51 16.28 -0.43 -17.45
CA ILE A 51 17.27 0.61 -17.82
C ILE A 51 18.09 1.02 -16.59
N TYR A 52 17.44 1.22 -15.43
CA TYR A 52 18.16 1.55 -14.20
C TYR A 52 19.18 0.48 -13.82
N LYS A 53 18.82 -0.80 -13.99
CA LYS A 53 19.70 -1.94 -13.66
C LYS A 53 20.86 -2.06 -14.63
N ASN A 54 20.63 -1.85 -15.92
CA ASN A 54 21.61 -2.13 -16.98
C ASN A 54 22.49 -0.90 -17.31
N GLU A 55 21.90 0.29 -17.31
CA GLU A 55 22.52 1.53 -17.81
C GLU A 55 22.64 2.60 -16.71
N GLY A 56 22.09 2.34 -15.52
CA GLY A 56 22.23 3.19 -14.35
C GLY A 56 21.21 4.32 -14.25
N GLN A 57 21.40 5.16 -13.23
CA GLN A 57 20.40 6.15 -12.82
C GLN A 57 20.18 7.27 -13.86
N GLY A 58 21.24 7.69 -14.58
CA GLY A 58 21.15 8.77 -15.56
C GLY A 58 20.22 8.43 -16.72
N ALA A 59 20.48 7.30 -17.39
CA ALA A 59 19.68 6.79 -18.50
C ALA A 59 18.21 6.57 -18.08
N ALA A 60 17.99 5.95 -16.91
CA ALA A 60 16.64 5.71 -16.40
C ALA A 60 15.88 7.02 -16.12
N LYS A 61 16.54 8.06 -15.62
CA LYS A 61 15.92 9.38 -15.41
C LYS A 61 15.55 10.04 -16.74
N TRP A 62 16.43 9.95 -17.74
CA TRP A 62 16.17 10.50 -19.06
C TRP A 62 14.97 9.84 -19.71
N ARG A 63 14.95 8.49 -19.73
CA ARG A 63 13.82 7.74 -20.27
C ARG A 63 12.51 8.02 -19.52
N ALA A 64 12.57 8.14 -18.20
CA ALA A 64 11.41 8.51 -17.40
C ALA A 64 10.85 9.90 -17.79
N MET A 65 11.73 10.87 -18.09
CA MET A 65 11.31 12.20 -18.56
C MET A 65 10.57 12.11 -19.89
N GLU A 66 11.10 11.35 -20.86
CA GLU A 66 10.46 11.16 -22.17
C GLU A 66 9.05 10.60 -22.02
N LEU A 67 8.88 9.55 -21.20
CA LEU A 67 7.59 8.91 -20.95
C LEU A 67 6.60 9.82 -20.19
N VAL A 68 7.10 10.62 -19.23
CA VAL A 68 6.24 11.46 -18.36
C VAL A 68 5.86 12.79 -19.01
N SER A 69 6.75 13.39 -19.80
CA SER A 69 6.53 14.72 -20.37
C SER A 69 5.19 14.89 -21.13
N PRO A 70 4.73 13.97 -22.01
CA PRO A 70 3.47 14.14 -22.72
C PRO A 70 2.23 13.99 -21.82
N LYS A 71 2.34 13.25 -20.72
CA LYS A 71 1.23 12.97 -19.78
C LYS A 71 1.23 13.85 -18.54
N LEU A 72 2.23 14.73 -18.38
CA LEU A 72 2.34 15.56 -17.20
C LEU A 72 1.13 16.51 -17.02
N PRO A 73 0.62 17.21 -18.06
CA PRO A 73 -0.54 18.08 -17.89
C PRO A 73 -1.80 17.35 -17.43
N SER A 74 -2.08 16.16 -17.96
CA SER A 74 -3.23 15.35 -17.54
C SER A 74 -3.07 14.82 -16.12
N LEU A 75 -1.87 14.35 -15.76
CA LEU A 75 -1.53 13.91 -14.41
C LEU A 75 -1.79 15.02 -13.37
N LEU A 76 -1.26 16.22 -13.61
CA LEU A 76 -1.44 17.35 -12.69
C LEU A 76 -2.91 17.79 -12.60
N LYS A 77 -3.65 17.76 -13.72
CA LYS A 77 -5.09 18.07 -13.75
C LYS A 77 -5.90 17.07 -12.93
N GLU A 78 -5.57 15.79 -13.02
CA GLU A 78 -6.21 14.74 -12.25
C GLU A 78 -5.93 14.90 -10.74
N ILE A 79 -4.68 15.15 -10.37
CA ILE A 79 -4.32 15.43 -8.97
C ILE A 79 -5.08 16.65 -8.45
N LYS A 80 -5.14 17.74 -9.22
CA LYS A 80 -5.89 18.94 -8.86
C LYS A 80 -7.37 18.64 -8.64
N LYS A 81 -8.00 17.90 -9.55
CA LYS A 81 -9.42 17.52 -9.45
C LYS A 81 -9.68 16.69 -8.20
N THR A 82 -8.78 15.76 -7.89
CA THR A 82 -8.89 14.87 -6.73
C THR A 82 -8.67 15.60 -5.41
N ALA A 83 -7.69 16.51 -5.38
CA ALA A 83 -7.38 17.32 -4.20
C ALA A 83 -8.43 18.39 -3.90
N LYS A 84 -9.15 18.88 -4.92
CA LYS A 84 -10.04 20.05 -4.79
C LYS A 84 -9.26 21.23 -4.20
N ASP A 85 -9.63 21.69 -3.01
CA ASP A 85 -8.99 22.80 -2.30
C ASP A 85 -8.03 22.34 -1.19
N GLU A 86 -7.92 21.02 -0.97
CA GLU A 86 -7.02 20.43 0.04
C GLU A 86 -5.58 20.35 -0.49
N ILE A 87 -4.61 20.33 0.43
CA ILE A 87 -3.20 20.12 0.10
C ILE A 87 -2.93 18.61 0.03
N PRO A 88 -2.76 18.01 -1.17
CA PRO A 88 -2.55 16.58 -1.30
C PRO A 88 -1.18 16.16 -0.78
N VAL A 89 -1.12 14.96 -0.22
CA VAL A 89 0.11 14.28 0.19
C VAL A 89 0.50 13.29 -0.91
N ILE A 90 1.59 13.59 -1.62
CA ILE A 90 2.10 12.77 -2.71
C ILE A 90 3.14 11.79 -2.15
N HIS A 91 2.99 10.51 -2.49
CA HIS A 91 3.97 9.50 -2.10
C HIS A 91 4.27 8.52 -3.24
N CYS A 92 5.44 7.90 -3.14
CA CYS A 92 5.81 6.73 -3.92
C CYS A 92 6.36 5.65 -2.98
N TRP A 93 7.05 4.64 -3.50
CA TRP A 93 7.56 3.54 -2.67
C TRP A 93 8.48 3.98 -1.53
N ARG A 94 9.49 4.81 -1.82
CA ARG A 94 10.52 5.27 -0.86
C ARG A 94 10.53 6.79 -0.64
N GLY A 95 9.53 7.50 -1.16
CA GLY A 95 9.53 8.96 -1.20
C GLY A 95 10.64 9.54 -2.09
N GLY A 96 11.20 8.77 -3.02
CA GLY A 96 12.32 9.21 -3.87
C GLY A 96 11.91 10.10 -5.06
N ASN A 97 12.63 9.95 -6.18
CA ASN A 97 12.50 10.84 -7.36
C ASN A 97 11.08 10.90 -7.93
N ARG A 98 10.29 9.82 -7.88
CA ARG A 98 8.92 9.78 -8.45
C ARG A 98 8.00 10.81 -7.78
N SER A 99 7.81 10.69 -6.47
CA SER A 99 6.98 11.65 -5.72
C SER A 99 7.62 13.04 -5.65
N LYS A 100 8.97 13.13 -5.64
CA LYS A 100 9.68 14.41 -5.69
C LYS A 100 9.38 15.18 -6.99
N ALA A 101 9.48 14.52 -8.14
CA ALA A 101 9.21 15.14 -9.44
C ALA A 101 7.75 15.62 -9.56
N VAL A 102 6.77 14.77 -9.20
CA VAL A 102 5.36 15.15 -9.23
C VAL A 102 5.07 16.34 -8.30
N THR A 103 5.59 16.31 -7.07
CA THR A 103 5.43 17.42 -6.12
C THR A 103 6.05 18.72 -6.65
N ALA A 104 7.23 18.64 -7.28
CA ALA A 104 7.89 19.81 -7.87
C ALA A 104 7.07 20.41 -9.03
N PHE A 105 6.49 19.58 -9.90
CA PHE A 105 5.65 20.06 -10.99
C PHE A 105 4.31 20.63 -10.51
N LEU A 106 3.71 20.06 -9.46
CA LEU A 106 2.55 20.65 -8.80
C LEU A 106 2.88 22.06 -8.28
N GLU A 107 3.96 22.20 -7.51
CA GLU A 107 4.41 23.49 -6.98
C GLU A 107 4.69 24.49 -8.10
N PHE A 108 5.37 24.06 -9.17
CA PHE A 108 5.63 24.89 -10.35
C PHE A 108 4.34 25.36 -11.03
N SER A 109 3.31 24.52 -11.07
CA SER A 109 1.98 24.87 -11.62
C SER A 109 1.11 25.73 -10.68
N GLY A 110 1.63 26.12 -9.51
CA GLY A 110 0.92 26.92 -8.50
C GLY A 110 0.05 26.09 -7.55
N LEU A 111 0.16 24.76 -7.57
CA LEU A 111 -0.57 23.87 -6.66
C LEU A 111 0.32 23.48 -5.48
N ASN A 112 -0.15 23.76 -4.26
CA ASN A 112 0.53 23.30 -3.06
C ASN A 112 0.39 21.79 -2.91
N ALA A 113 1.48 21.09 -2.61
CA ALA A 113 1.47 19.67 -2.30
C ALA A 113 2.54 19.35 -1.23
N LYS A 114 2.33 18.30 -0.45
CA LYS A 114 3.34 17.78 0.48
C LYS A 114 3.86 16.44 -0.01
N ARG A 115 5.15 16.17 0.15
CA ARG A 115 5.76 14.86 -0.11
C ARG A 115 5.82 14.04 1.18
N LEU A 116 5.33 12.80 1.15
CA LEU A 116 5.51 11.87 2.28
C LEU A 116 6.97 11.40 2.36
N VAL A 117 7.63 11.72 3.48
CA VAL A 117 9.02 11.33 3.73
C VAL A 117 9.11 9.81 3.87
N GLY A 118 10.05 9.20 3.13
CA GLY A 118 10.24 7.75 3.12
C GLY A 118 9.13 6.94 2.41
N GLY A 119 8.05 7.60 1.99
CA GLY A 119 6.96 7.02 1.19
C GLY A 119 6.24 5.85 1.85
N TYR A 120 5.67 4.97 1.02
CA TYR A 120 4.93 3.80 1.49
C TYR A 120 5.78 2.84 2.35
N LYS A 121 7.10 2.76 2.10
CA LYS A 121 8.02 1.98 2.94
C LYS A 121 8.04 2.50 4.38
N ALA A 122 8.18 3.82 4.57
CA ALA A 122 8.19 4.41 5.90
C ALA A 122 6.82 4.25 6.59
N TYR A 123 5.73 4.43 5.85
CA TYR A 123 4.38 4.17 6.35
C TYR A 123 4.25 2.73 6.88
N ARG A 124 4.61 1.73 6.08
CA ARG A 124 4.59 0.31 6.52
C ARG A 124 5.47 0.07 7.74
N GLN A 125 6.64 0.70 7.81
CA GLN A 125 7.53 0.56 8.96
C GLN A 125 6.95 1.19 10.23
N GLY A 126 6.21 2.30 10.11
CA GLY A 126 5.46 2.88 11.24
C GLY A 126 4.43 1.90 11.79
N ILE A 127 3.54 1.41 10.92
CA ILE A 127 2.50 0.43 11.31
C ILE A 127 3.13 -0.83 11.92
N LEU A 128 4.20 -1.37 11.33
CA LEU A 128 4.86 -2.57 11.86
C LEU A 128 5.48 -2.37 13.26
N LYS A 129 5.81 -1.14 13.64
CA LYS A 129 6.29 -0.82 15.00
C LYS A 129 5.16 -0.74 16.01
N GLU A 130 3.98 -0.32 15.58
CA GLU A 130 2.79 -0.18 16.43
C GLU A 130 2.06 -1.52 16.63
N ILE A 131 2.11 -2.45 15.66
CA ILE A 131 1.43 -3.76 15.75
C ILE A 131 1.69 -4.49 17.07
N PRO A 132 2.93 -4.61 17.58
CA PRO A 132 3.18 -5.27 18.87
C PRO A 132 2.41 -4.64 20.04
N GLU A 133 2.15 -3.34 20.02
CA GLU A 133 1.41 -2.62 21.06
C GLU A 133 -0.11 -2.81 20.94
N LEU A 134 -0.59 -3.15 19.74
CA LEU A 134 -2.00 -3.42 19.44
C LEU A 134 -2.41 -4.88 19.69
N LEU A 135 -1.44 -5.78 19.76
CA LEU A 135 -1.69 -7.20 20.03
C LEU A 135 -1.90 -7.40 21.54
N PRO A 136 -2.84 -8.29 21.94
CA PRO A 136 -3.00 -8.61 23.34
C PRO A 136 -1.81 -9.43 23.86
N ASP A 137 -1.61 -9.39 25.18
CA ASP A 137 -0.55 -10.12 25.89
C ASP A 137 -0.53 -11.64 25.59
N ARG A 138 -1.69 -12.20 25.21
CA ARG A 138 -1.84 -13.61 24.86
C ARG A 138 -2.61 -13.77 23.55
N ALA A 139 -1.95 -14.40 22.58
CA ALA A 139 -2.57 -14.87 21.35
C ALA A 139 -2.33 -16.37 21.19
N VAL A 140 -3.34 -17.10 20.74
CA VAL A 140 -3.27 -18.52 20.39
C VAL A 140 -3.21 -18.61 18.87
N VAL A 141 -2.22 -19.30 18.33
CA VAL A 141 -2.04 -19.42 16.88
C VAL A 141 -2.52 -20.79 16.44
N LEU A 142 -3.53 -20.85 15.56
CA LEU A 142 -4.03 -22.12 15.02
C LEU A 142 -3.17 -22.52 13.82
N HIS A 143 -2.24 -23.46 14.05
CA HIS A 143 -1.40 -24.02 12.97
C HIS A 143 -1.89 -25.42 12.58
N GLY A 144 -1.67 -25.79 11.32
CA GLY A 144 -2.05 -27.11 10.81
C GLY A 144 -2.07 -27.15 9.28
N LEU A 145 -2.14 -28.37 8.73
CA LEU A 145 -2.22 -28.58 7.29
C LEU A 145 -3.45 -27.89 6.67
N THR A 146 -3.43 -27.72 5.37
CA THR A 146 -4.62 -27.28 4.63
C THR A 146 -5.74 -28.32 4.75
N GLY A 147 -7.00 -27.89 4.88
CA GLY A 147 -8.15 -28.80 4.89
C GLY A 147 -8.44 -29.48 6.22
N VAL A 148 -7.75 -29.11 7.31
CA VAL A 148 -7.97 -29.68 8.66
C VAL A 148 -9.02 -28.94 9.49
N GLY A 149 -9.84 -28.09 8.87
CA GLY A 149 -10.95 -27.44 9.56
C GLY A 149 -10.60 -26.15 10.33
N LYS A 150 -9.43 -25.53 10.10
CA LYS A 150 -9.00 -24.34 10.86
C LYS A 150 -9.97 -23.17 10.73
N THR A 151 -10.46 -22.92 9.52
CA THR A 151 -11.41 -21.84 9.24
C THR A 151 -12.75 -22.09 9.92
N GLU A 152 -13.24 -23.33 9.97
CA GLU A 152 -14.44 -23.70 10.73
C GLU A 152 -14.26 -23.42 12.23
N VAL A 153 -13.09 -23.77 12.79
CA VAL A 153 -12.79 -23.47 14.20
C VAL A 153 -12.80 -21.96 14.46
N LEU A 154 -12.19 -21.15 13.60
CA LEU A 154 -12.20 -19.68 13.73
C LEU A 154 -13.63 -19.12 13.72
N LYS A 155 -14.48 -19.58 12.79
CA LYS A 155 -15.90 -19.17 12.70
C LYS A 155 -16.69 -19.52 13.97
N ILE A 156 -16.53 -20.74 14.50
CA ILE A 156 -17.20 -21.14 15.74
C ILE A 156 -16.81 -20.23 16.90
N LEU A 157 -15.55 -19.79 16.95
CA LEU A 157 -15.08 -18.92 18.02
C LEU A 157 -15.57 -17.48 17.83
N GLU A 158 -15.64 -17.01 16.59
CA GLU A 158 -16.25 -15.72 16.24
C GLU A 158 -17.75 -15.69 16.60
N ASP A 159 -18.51 -16.76 16.28
CA ASP A 159 -19.92 -16.92 16.63
C ASP A 159 -20.16 -16.94 18.15
N LYS A 160 -19.16 -17.38 18.92
CA LYS A 160 -19.16 -17.33 20.38
C LYS A 160 -18.76 -15.97 20.96
N GLY A 161 -18.50 -14.98 20.11
CA GLY A 161 -18.14 -13.61 20.50
C GLY A 161 -16.67 -13.43 20.87
N TYR A 162 -15.79 -14.38 20.53
CA TYR A 162 -14.36 -14.22 20.77
C TYR A 162 -13.71 -13.35 19.69
N PRO A 163 -12.67 -12.59 20.04
CA PRO A 163 -11.89 -11.85 19.05
C PRO A 163 -11.08 -12.82 18.18
N VAL A 164 -11.31 -12.76 16.87
CA VAL A 164 -10.74 -13.67 15.88
C VAL A 164 -10.05 -12.87 14.77
N LEU A 165 -8.87 -13.33 14.35
CA LEU A 165 -8.14 -12.76 13.23
C LEU A 165 -7.86 -13.84 12.18
N ASP A 166 -8.76 -13.96 11.21
CA ASP A 166 -8.62 -14.87 10.07
C ASP A 166 -7.75 -14.26 8.96
N LEU A 167 -6.43 -14.40 9.12
CA LEU A 167 -5.47 -13.93 8.13
C LEU A 167 -5.55 -14.67 6.78
N GLU A 168 -6.02 -15.93 6.75
CA GLU A 168 -6.17 -16.70 5.51
C GLU A 168 -7.36 -16.17 4.70
N GLY A 169 -8.50 -15.95 5.38
CA GLY A 169 -9.68 -15.29 4.83
C GLY A 169 -9.40 -13.87 4.35
N MET A 170 -8.72 -13.04 5.17
CA MET A 170 -8.33 -11.67 4.81
C MET A 170 -7.40 -11.62 3.59
N ALA A 171 -6.56 -12.64 3.40
CA ALA A 171 -5.66 -12.73 2.26
C ALA A 171 -6.34 -13.19 0.96
N GLY A 172 -7.60 -13.63 1.04
CA GLY A 172 -8.26 -14.37 -0.03
C GLY A 172 -7.52 -15.68 -0.35
N HIS A 173 -6.74 -16.22 0.59
CA HIS A 173 -6.05 -17.49 0.42
C HIS A 173 -7.09 -18.60 0.52
N ARG A 174 -7.21 -19.37 -0.54
CA ARG A 174 -7.93 -20.63 -0.49
C ARG A 174 -6.90 -21.72 -0.33
N GLY A 175 -7.02 -22.49 0.75
CA GLY A 175 -6.21 -23.67 0.98
C GLY A 175 -5.94 -24.47 -0.31
N SER A 176 -4.69 -24.90 -0.50
CA SER A 176 -4.11 -25.70 -1.61
C SER A 176 -4.95 -26.82 -2.27
N ILE A 177 -6.11 -27.19 -1.73
CA ILE A 177 -6.98 -28.28 -2.22
C ILE A 177 -8.06 -27.80 -3.20
N PHE A 178 -8.52 -26.53 -3.12
CA PHE A 178 -9.63 -26.01 -3.96
C PHE A 178 -9.18 -24.99 -5.01
N GLY A 179 -8.02 -25.23 -5.63
CA GLY A 179 -7.48 -24.35 -6.67
C GLY A 179 -8.52 -23.96 -7.73
N THR A 180 -8.76 -22.65 -7.85
CA THR A 180 -9.42 -21.99 -9.00
C THR A 180 -10.81 -22.48 -9.40
N ILE A 181 -11.78 -22.56 -8.48
CA ILE A 181 -13.19 -22.58 -8.88
C ILE A 181 -13.93 -21.39 -8.26
N GLY A 182 -14.29 -20.44 -9.13
CA GLY A 182 -15.33 -19.42 -8.94
C GLY A 182 -15.15 -18.44 -7.79
N LEU A 183 -14.35 -17.38 -7.97
CA LEU A 183 -14.55 -15.99 -7.46
C LEU A 183 -13.19 -15.29 -7.20
N GLY A 184 -12.93 -14.18 -7.91
CA GLY A 184 -11.99 -13.09 -7.57
C GLY A 184 -10.47 -13.38 -7.58
N GLU A 185 -9.67 -12.37 -7.93
CA GLU A 185 -8.20 -12.42 -7.87
C GLU A 185 -7.70 -12.39 -6.41
N ALA A 186 -6.73 -13.26 -6.08
CA ALA A 186 -6.11 -13.33 -4.76
C ALA A 186 -5.09 -12.20 -4.52
N THR A 187 -5.11 -11.58 -3.35
CA THR A 187 -4.34 -10.35 -3.05
C THR A 187 -2.94 -10.64 -2.46
N ILE A 188 -2.64 -11.86 -2.03
CA ILE A 188 -1.36 -12.20 -1.38
C ILE A 188 -0.84 -13.55 -1.92
N LYS A 189 0.49 -13.77 -2.03
CA LYS A 189 1.11 -15.04 -2.47
C LYS A 189 2.01 -15.70 -1.39
N LYS A 190 1.74 -15.49 -0.10
CA LYS A 190 2.50 -16.13 1.00
C LYS A 190 1.60 -16.67 2.11
N ARG A 191 1.91 -17.90 2.52
CA ARG A 191 1.31 -18.71 3.58
C ARG A 191 1.07 -17.86 4.84
N LEU A 192 -0.19 -17.56 5.16
CA LEU A 192 -0.58 -16.83 6.37
C LEU A 192 -1.14 -17.81 7.41
N ILE A 193 -0.79 -17.57 8.66
CA ILE A 193 -1.13 -18.42 9.82
C ILE A 193 -2.26 -17.70 10.59
N PRO A 194 -3.40 -18.35 10.86
CA PRO A 194 -4.50 -17.69 11.57
C PRO A 194 -4.22 -17.48 13.07
N PHE A 195 -4.69 -16.36 13.62
CA PHE A 195 -4.56 -15.98 15.03
C PHE A 195 -5.93 -16.04 15.73
N TYR A 196 -5.92 -16.50 16.98
CA TYR A 196 -7.04 -16.54 17.91
C TYR A 196 -6.70 -15.72 19.16
N LEU A 197 -7.61 -14.87 19.62
CA LEU A 197 -7.38 -14.00 20.78
C LEU A 197 -8.23 -14.52 21.95
N SER A 198 -7.58 -15.21 22.88
CA SER A 198 -8.23 -15.70 24.11
C SER A 198 -8.01 -14.70 25.25
N GLY A 199 -8.96 -13.80 25.45
CA GLY A 199 -9.04 -12.99 26.66
C GLY A 199 -9.85 -13.70 27.74
N TYR A 200 -9.21 -14.15 28.81
CA TYR A 200 -9.84 -14.29 30.13
C TYR A 200 -8.80 -13.97 31.21
N ARG A 201 -9.08 -12.90 31.97
CA ARG A 201 -8.48 -12.58 33.25
C ARG A 201 -8.98 -13.59 34.29
N ASN A 202 -8.08 -14.15 35.08
CA ASN A 202 -8.35 -14.47 36.49
C ASN A 202 -7.66 -13.41 37.33
#